data_AF-A0AA46TP31-F1
#
_entry.id   AF-A0AA46TP31-F1
#
_cell.length_a   1.000
_cell.length_b   1.000
_cell.length_c   1.000
_cell.angle_alpha   90.00
_cell.angle_beta   90.00
_cell.angle_gamma   90.00
#
_symmetry.space_group_name_H-M   'P 1'
#
loop_
_entity.id
_entity.type
_entity.pdbx_description
1 polymer ?
#
loop_
_entity_poly.entity_id
_entity_poly.type
_entity_poly.pdbx_seq_one_letter_code
_entity_poly.pdbx_strand_id
1 'polypeptide(L)'
;MDDARQSAAFRVLGAVFVRLPSVQEARVSGYRQVVDPTTGSTRDQYLYSIKVTRAQWNRIHFGQLAQVDPVAAVEAFTLRRNMTKIGIFRDIEPFKLV
;
A
#
# COMPACT_ATOMS: atom_id res chain seq x y z
N MET A 1 10.05 7.83 -7.79
CA MET A 1 10.37 6.40 -7.55
C MET A 1 9.38 5.73 -6.59
N ASP A 2 8.64 6.48 -5.76
CA ASP A 2 7.57 5.93 -4.89
C ASP A 2 6.27 5.62 -5.66
N ASP A 3 5.98 6.41 -6.70
CA ASP A 3 4.72 6.38 -7.47
C ASP A 3 4.36 5.02 -8.08
N ALA A 4 5.36 4.28 -8.58
CA ALA A 4 5.12 2.98 -9.24
C ALA A 4 4.58 1.92 -8.27
N ARG A 5 5.05 1.91 -7.01
CA ARG A 5 4.62 0.93 -6.00
C ARG A 5 3.21 1.21 -5.52
N GLN A 6 2.89 2.49 -5.36
CA GLN A 6 1.57 2.94 -4.93
C GLN A 6 0.52 2.68 -6.02
N SER A 7 0.87 2.85 -7.30
CA SER A 7 0.00 2.47 -8.42
C SER A 7 -0.29 0.96 -8.45
N ALA A 8 0.70 0.11 -8.17
CA ALA A 8 0.48 -1.33 -8.04
C ALA A 8 -0.47 -1.66 -6.87
N ALA A 9 -0.27 -1.04 -5.70
CA ALA A 9 -1.15 -1.23 -4.55
C ALA A 9 -2.60 -0.83 -4.84
N PHE A 10 -2.80 0.28 -5.54
CA PHE A 10 -4.12 0.75 -5.96
C PHE A 10 -4.85 -0.30 -6.83
N ARG A 11 -4.14 -0.89 -7.81
CA ARG A 11 -4.71 -1.94 -8.67
C ARG A 11 -5.08 -3.20 -7.88
N VAL A 12 -4.22 -3.62 -6.96
CA VAL A 12 -4.49 -4.79 -6.09
C VAL A 12 -5.73 -4.54 -5.23
N LEU A 13 -5.84 -3.37 -4.59
CA LEU A 13 -7.01 -2.99 -3.81
C LEU A 13 -8.29 -3.00 -4.66
N GLY A 14 -8.24 -2.47 -5.87
CA GLY A 14 -9.38 -2.49 -6.78
C GLY A 14 -9.82 -3.91 -7.15
N ALA A 15 -8.88 -4.80 -7.44
CA ALA A 15 -9.19 -6.20 -7.71
C ALA A 15 -9.87 -6.89 -6.52
N VAL A 16 -9.44 -6.60 -5.29
CA VAL A 16 -10.06 -7.12 -4.06
C VAL A 16 -11.51 -6.62 -3.93
N PHE A 17 -11.74 -5.32 -4.00
CA PHE A 17 -13.08 -4.76 -3.78
C PHE A 17 -14.09 -5.10 -4.88
N VAL A 18 -13.61 -5.33 -6.12
CA VAL A 18 -14.43 -5.79 -7.26
C VAL A 18 -14.78 -7.27 -7.14
N ARG A 19 -13.80 -8.13 -6.83
CA ARG A 19 -14.01 -9.59 -6.81
C ARG A 19 -14.68 -10.10 -5.54
N LEU A 20 -14.50 -9.38 -4.43
CA LEU A 20 -15.00 -9.79 -3.10
C LEU A 20 -15.95 -8.72 -2.55
N PRO A 21 -17.22 -8.67 -2.99
CA PRO A 21 -18.16 -7.61 -2.63
C PRO A 21 -18.48 -7.54 -1.13
N SER A 22 -18.32 -8.64 -0.40
CA SER A 22 -18.54 -8.71 1.06
C SER A 22 -17.41 -8.08 1.87
N VAL A 23 -16.19 -7.96 1.32
CA VAL A 23 -15.03 -7.40 2.04
C VAL A 23 -15.26 -5.92 2.33
N GLN A 24 -15.21 -5.54 3.60
CA GLN A 24 -15.38 -4.14 4.05
C GLN A 24 -14.06 -3.41 4.31
N GLU A 25 -12.96 -4.14 4.49
CA GLU A 25 -11.64 -3.57 4.70
C GLU A 25 -10.59 -4.44 3.98
N ALA A 26 -9.65 -3.79 3.30
CA ALA A 26 -8.53 -4.43 2.64
C ALA A 26 -7.22 -3.79 3.10
N ARG A 27 -6.16 -4.60 3.17
CA ARG A 27 -4.81 -4.18 3.53
C ARG A 27 -3.84 -4.62 2.44
N VAL A 28 -2.93 -3.74 2.05
CA VAL A 28 -1.85 -4.04 1.09
C VAL A 28 -0.55 -3.50 1.64
N SER A 29 0.48 -4.33 1.69
CA SER A 29 1.81 -3.95 2.13
C SER A 29 2.83 -4.29 1.06
N GLY A 30 3.78 -3.40 0.84
CA GLY A 30 4.92 -3.64 -0.04
C GLY A 30 6.17 -3.89 0.78
N TYR A 31 6.90 -4.94 0.46
CA TYR A 31 8.19 -5.26 1.08
C TYR A 31 9.28 -5.42 0.03
N ARG A 32 10.52 -5.35 0.49
CA ARG A 32 11.69 -5.82 -0.26
C ARG A 32 12.43 -6.85 0.59
N GLN A 33 13.10 -7.77 -0.07
CA GLN A 33 14.00 -8.69 0.62
C GLN A 33 15.34 -8.02 0.88
N VAL A 34 15.85 -8.21 2.09
CA VAL A 34 17.17 -7.73 2.51
C VAL A 34 17.92 -8.93 3.08
N VAL A 35 19.17 -9.09 2.65
CA VAL A 35 20.08 -10.09 3.20
C VAL A 35 20.78 -9.50 4.41
N ASP A 36 20.70 -10.18 5.53
CA ASP A 36 21.47 -9.84 6.73
C ASP A 36 22.97 -10.13 6.46
N PRO A 37 23.85 -9.13 6.54
CA PRO A 37 25.27 -9.32 6.23
C PRO A 37 26.01 -10.18 7.26
N THR A 38 25.43 -10.36 8.45
CA THR A 38 26.00 -11.13 9.56
C THR A 38 25.60 -12.60 9.48
N THR A 39 24.35 -12.88 9.11
CA THR A 39 23.80 -14.24 9.13
C THR A 39 23.55 -14.83 7.73
N GLY A 40 23.62 -14.02 6.67
CA GLY A 40 23.25 -14.41 5.30
C GLY A 40 21.74 -14.68 5.13
N SER A 41 20.94 -14.52 6.19
CA SER A 41 19.52 -14.81 6.14
C SER A 41 18.77 -13.70 5.39
N THR A 42 17.81 -14.10 4.57
CA THR A 42 16.92 -13.15 3.89
C THR A 42 15.75 -12.83 4.81
N ARG A 43 15.47 -11.54 4.98
CA ARG A 43 14.28 -11.07 5.69
C ARG A 43 13.48 -10.08 4.86
N ASP A 44 12.18 -10.03 5.12
CA ASP A 44 11.31 -9.02 4.52
C ASP A 44 11.44 -7.71 5.28
N GLN A 45 11.76 -6.64 4.56
CA GLN A 45 11.71 -5.27 5.05
C GLN A 45 10.48 -4.61 4.43
N TYR A 46 9.51 -4.26 5.26
CA TYR A 46 8.29 -3.61 4.82
C TYR A 46 8.54 -2.11 4.63
N LEU A 47 8.14 -1.59 3.47
CA LEU A 47 8.39 -0.20 3.07
C LEU A 47 7.16 0.67 3.30
N TYR A 48 5.98 0.09 3.08
CA TYR A 48 4.70 0.74 3.32
C TYR A 48 3.61 -0.30 3.61
N SER A 49 2.55 0.15 4.27
CA SER A 49 1.32 -0.60 4.47
C SER A 49 0.13 0.34 4.35
N ILE A 50 -0.88 -0.08 3.60
CA ILE A 50 -2.10 0.69 3.33
C ILE A 50 -3.28 -0.09 3.90
N LYS A 51 -4.18 0.61 4.58
CA LYS A 51 -5.48 0.08 5.01
C LYS A 51 -6.59 0.93 4.40
N VAL A 52 -7.54 0.27 3.74
CA VAL A 52 -8.65 0.92 3.04
C VAL A 52 -9.95 0.25 3.43
N THR A 53 -10.94 1.06 3.79
CA THR A 53 -12.32 0.59 3.94
C THR A 53 -13.06 0.67 2.60
N ARG A 54 -14.08 -0.17 2.39
CA ARG A 54 -14.96 -0.09 1.22
C ARG A 54 -15.59 1.29 1.09
N ALA A 55 -15.94 1.92 2.22
CA ALA A 55 -16.48 3.27 2.24
C ALA A 55 -15.49 4.31 1.69
N GLN A 56 -14.20 4.23 2.04
CA GLN A 56 -13.16 5.08 1.46
C GLN A 56 -12.96 4.79 -0.04
N TRP A 57 -12.93 3.51 -0.41
CA TRP A 57 -12.78 3.09 -1.81
C TRP A 57 -13.90 3.62 -2.71
N ASN A 58 -15.14 3.54 -2.25
CA ASN A 58 -16.33 4.00 -2.99
C ASN A 58 -16.41 5.52 -3.16
N ARG A 59 -15.56 6.31 -2.48
CA ARG A 59 -15.46 7.76 -2.73
C ARG A 59 -14.68 8.09 -4.00
N ILE A 60 -13.94 7.13 -4.55
CA ILE A 60 -13.23 7.32 -5.82
C ILE A 60 -14.25 7.35 -6.96
N HIS A 61 -14.22 8.42 -7.75
CA HIS A 61 -15.05 8.54 -8.94
C HIS A 61 -14.44 7.75 -10.11
N PHE A 62 -14.72 6.45 -10.18
CA PHE A 62 -14.19 5.58 -11.25
C PHE A 62 -14.64 5.99 -12.67
N GLY A 63 -15.76 6.71 -12.79
CA GLY A 63 -16.20 7.29 -14.07
C GLY A 63 -15.30 8.43 -14.60
N GLN A 64 -14.42 8.97 -13.75
CA GLN A 64 -13.44 10.00 -14.10
C GLN A 64 -12.01 9.55 -13.77
N LEU A 65 -11.71 8.26 -13.90
CA LEU A 65 -10.42 7.68 -13.51
C LEU A 65 -9.21 8.36 -14.17
N ALA A 66 -9.38 8.94 -15.38
CA ALA A 66 -8.34 9.72 -16.06
C ALA A 66 -7.89 10.96 -15.28
N GLN A 67 -8.72 11.47 -14.37
CA GLN A 67 -8.41 12.61 -13.49
C GLN A 67 -8.02 12.18 -12.06
N VAL A 68 -8.10 10.89 -11.75
CA VAL A 68 -7.73 10.36 -10.44
C VAL A 68 -6.25 10.05 -10.43
N ASP A 69 -5.48 10.78 -9.64
CA ASP A 69 -4.11 10.41 -9.33
C ASP A 69 -4.10 9.23 -8.32
N PRO A 70 -3.62 8.03 -8.71
CA PRO A 70 -3.59 6.87 -7.82
C PRO A 70 -2.66 7.07 -6.61
N VAL A 71 -1.61 7.88 -6.74
CA VAL A 71 -0.70 8.21 -5.63
C VAL A 71 -1.45 9.05 -4.59
N ALA A 72 -2.07 10.14 -5.02
CA ALA A 72 -2.88 10.99 -4.15
C ALA A 72 -4.06 10.22 -3.52
N ALA A 73 -4.70 9.32 -4.27
CA ALA A 73 -5.78 8.48 -3.75
C ALA A 73 -5.30 7.52 -2.64
N VAL A 74 -4.10 6.93 -2.80
CA VAL A 74 -3.48 6.07 -1.78
C VAL A 74 -3.09 6.88 -0.54
N GLU A 75 -2.57 8.10 -0.71
CA GLU A 75 -2.26 8.99 0.41
C GLU A 75 -3.50 9.45 1.19
N ALA A 76 -4.67 9.52 0.54
CA ALA A 76 -5.94 9.80 1.20
C ALA A 76 -6.47 8.61 2.04
N PHE A 77 -5.89 7.42 1.90
CA PHE A 77 -6.19 6.26 2.73
C PHE A 77 -5.35 6.25 4.02
N THR A 78 -5.56 5.24 4.86
CA THR A 78 -4.68 5.02 6.01
C THR A 78 -3.36 4.41 5.52
N LEU A 79 -2.37 5.26 5.26
CA LEU A 79 -1.02 4.89 4.84
C LEU A 79 -0.05 4.91 6.03
N ARG A 80 0.70 3.82 6.21
CA ARG A 80 1.84 3.72 7.12
C ARG A 80 3.11 3.57 6.28
N ARG A 81 3.98 4.57 6.31
CA ARG A 81 5.34 4.53 5.74
C ARG A 81 6.30 5.25 6.67
N ASN A 82 7.57 4.87 6.63
CA ASN A 82 8.63 5.57 7.37
C ASN A 82 9.78 5.88 6.42
N MET A 83 10.15 7.15 6.34
CA MET A 83 11.23 7.61 5.47
C MET A 83 12.17 8.55 6.25
N THR A 84 13.43 8.58 5.86
CA THR A 84 14.37 9.63 6.30
C THR A 84 14.06 10.95 5.61
N LYS A 85 14.59 12.07 6.12
CA LYS A 85 14.43 13.40 5.50
C LYS A 85 14.93 13.47 4.05
N ILE A 86 15.85 12.57 3.67
CA ILE A 86 16.42 12.45 2.32
C ILE A 86 15.72 11.37 1.48
N GLY A 87 14.57 10.85 1.94
CA GLY A 87 13.71 9.97 1.13
C GLY A 87 14.06 8.47 1.17
N ILE A 88 14.88 8.02 2.12
CA ILE A 88 15.22 6.59 2.24
C ILE A 88 14.17 5.88 3.09
N PHE A 89 13.58 4.81 2.57
CA PHE A 89 12.63 3.97 3.31
C PHE A 89 13.28 3.28 4.50
N ARG A 90 12.59 3.33 5.63
CA ARG A 90 12.88 2.57 6.84
C ARG A 90 11.82 1.49 7.03
N ASP A 91 12.22 0.43 7.70
CA ASP A 91 11.33 -0.69 8.03
C ASP A 91 10.13 -0.21 8.84
N ILE A 92 8.97 -0.82 8.60
CA ILE A 92 7.72 -0.55 9.32
C ILE A 92 7.01 -1.85 9.68
N GLU A 93 6.31 -1.85 10.81
CA GLU A 93 5.38 -2.94 11.10
C GLU A 93 4.11 -2.78 10.24
N PRO A 94 3.71 -3.75 9.40
CA PRO A 94 2.53 -3.63 8.56
C PRO A 94 1.22 -3.68 9.37
N PHE A 95 0.12 -3.23 8.77
CA PHE A 95 -1.21 -3.45 9.35
C PHE A 95 -1.55 -4.95 9.32
N LYS A 96 -2.00 -5.50 10.44
CA LYS A 96 -2.35 -6.92 10.58
C LYS A 96 -3.84 -7.15 10.39
N LEU A 97 -4.20 -8.33 9.86
CA LEU A 97 -5.55 -8.87 9.96
C LEU A 97 -5.75 -9.29 11.42
N VAL A 98 -6.73 -8.67 12.09
CA VAL A 98 -7.15 -9.01 13.45
C VAL A 98 -8.47 -9.74 13.36
#